data_AF-A0A7I7SPL0-F1
#
_entry.id   AF-A0A7I7SPL0-F1
#
_cell.length_a   1.000
_cell.length_b   1.000
_cell.length_c   1.000
_cell.angle_alpha   90.00
_cell.angle_beta   90.00
_cell.angle_gamma   90.00
#
_symmetry.space_group_name_H-M   'P 1'
#
loop_
_entity.id
_entity.type
_entity.pdbx_description
1 polymer ?
#
loop_
_entity_poly.entity_id
_entity_poly.type
_entity_poly.pdbx_seq_one_letter_code
_entity_poly.pdbx_strand_id
1 'polypeptide(L)'
;MRRLEIHRLTALVAVTATVLCGCDNTTVGQSPKQPERWPAILADSTFVWSAEPGIDLLTQPIVAVRAYSESLVLAEITGSNDYLYPGFDHAVKSEKPADYSHYSLHLWPELSYPKKDPEVGSSRQHVLRVAQDGQDVSVVMCTWDWGLAVEKPSGLYATLGSWRPPSADIGVQLLRLEAPAGSPVPDTPPQKGPSRYALTDVFGQWRIVGRLSPELGHLA
;
A
#
# COMPACT_ATOMS: atom_id res chain seq x y z
N MET A 1 -66.14 21.54 -63.77
CA MET A 1 -65.43 21.85 -65.03
C MET A 1 -64.01 22.32 -64.70
N ARG A 2 -63.02 21.84 -65.48
CA ARG A 2 -61.57 22.16 -65.50
C ARG A 2 -60.77 21.70 -64.26
N ARG A 3 -60.14 20.51 -64.32
CA ARG A 3 -58.89 20.08 -65.00
C ARG A 3 -57.64 20.37 -64.15
N LEU A 4 -56.97 19.26 -63.85
CA LEU A 4 -55.67 19.06 -63.21
C LEU A 4 -54.57 19.97 -63.77
N GLU A 5 -53.64 20.33 -62.90
CA GLU A 5 -52.20 20.36 -63.21
C GLU A 5 -51.45 19.71 -62.03
N ILE A 6 -50.70 18.66 -62.35
CA ILE A 6 -49.83 17.89 -61.46
C ILE A 6 -48.43 18.48 -61.64
N HIS A 7 -47.78 18.93 -60.57
CA HIS A 7 -46.31 19.00 -60.53
C HIS A 7 -45.82 18.31 -59.26
N ARG A 8 -45.08 17.22 -59.48
CA ARG A 8 -44.34 16.42 -58.50
C ARG A 8 -42.99 17.11 -58.20
N LEU A 9 -42.35 16.62 -57.13
CA LEU A 9 -40.94 16.80 -56.67
C LEU A 9 -40.82 17.78 -55.50
N THR A 10 -40.14 17.53 -54.38
CA THR A 10 -39.45 16.37 -53.79
C THR A 10 -39.21 16.74 -52.31
N ALA A 11 -39.10 15.72 -51.48
CA ALA A 11 -38.79 15.74 -50.05
C ALA A 11 -37.69 16.72 -49.58
N LEU A 12 -37.87 17.28 -48.38
CA LEU A 12 -36.92 17.06 -47.30
C LEU A 12 -37.63 17.08 -45.94
N VAL A 13 -37.57 15.93 -45.28
CA VAL A 13 -38.06 15.67 -43.93
C VAL A 13 -36.99 16.16 -42.95
N ALA A 14 -37.34 17.09 -42.06
CA ALA A 14 -36.55 17.41 -40.88
C ALA A 14 -37.41 17.10 -39.64
N VAL A 15 -37.41 15.83 -39.23
CA VAL A 15 -37.94 15.43 -37.92
C VAL A 15 -36.88 15.78 -36.90
N THR A 16 -37.04 16.93 -36.25
CA THR A 16 -36.33 17.26 -35.02
C THR A 16 -36.89 16.40 -33.89
N ALA A 17 -36.23 15.29 -33.58
CA ALA A 17 -36.49 14.51 -32.38
C ALA A 17 -35.85 15.21 -31.18
N THR A 18 -36.64 15.96 -30.41
CA THR A 18 -36.27 16.48 -29.10
C THR A 18 -36.25 15.33 -28.11
N VAL A 19 -35.08 14.73 -27.88
CA VAL A 19 -34.86 13.80 -26.76
C VAL A 19 -34.71 14.65 -25.49
N LEU A 20 -35.80 14.79 -24.74
CA LEU A 20 -35.77 15.23 -23.36
C LEU A 20 -35.25 14.07 -22.49
N CYS A 21 -33.93 13.90 -22.44
CA CYS A 21 -33.32 13.16 -21.33
C CYS A 21 -33.37 14.07 -20.10
N GLY A 22 -34.36 13.84 -19.23
CA GLY A 22 -34.34 14.35 -17.87
C GLY A 22 -33.17 13.71 -17.14
N CYS A 23 -32.09 14.48 -16.92
CA CYS A 23 -31.12 14.14 -15.90
C CYS A 23 -31.80 14.33 -14.55
N ASP A 24 -32.19 13.22 -13.92
CA ASP A 24 -32.45 13.21 -12.49
C ASP A 24 -31.20 13.75 -11.80
N ASN A 25 -31.34 14.93 -11.18
CA ASN A 25 -30.38 15.49 -10.25
C ASN A 25 -30.40 14.68 -8.94
N THR A 26 -30.11 13.39 -9.04
CA THR A 26 -29.63 12.63 -7.90
C THR A 26 -28.25 13.20 -7.63
N THR A 27 -28.17 14.13 -6.70
CA THR A 27 -26.94 14.49 -6.01
C THR A 27 -26.41 13.19 -5.43
N VAL A 28 -25.58 12.47 -6.20
CA VAL A 28 -24.68 11.47 -5.67
C VAL A 28 -23.86 12.28 -4.68
N GLY A 29 -24.22 12.19 -3.40
CA GLY A 29 -23.40 12.72 -2.33
C GLY A 29 -22.01 12.19 -2.63
N GLN A 30 -21.09 13.10 -2.95
CA GLN A 30 -19.70 12.71 -3.13
C GLN A 30 -19.35 11.94 -1.86
N SER A 31 -19.15 10.62 -2.01
CA SER A 31 -18.47 9.86 -0.98
C SER A 31 -17.25 10.70 -0.60
N PRO A 32 -16.97 10.91 0.70
CA PRO A 32 -15.80 11.67 1.13
C PRO A 32 -14.63 11.21 0.26
N LYS A 33 -14.05 12.13 -0.51
CA LYS A 33 -12.97 11.82 -1.44
C LYS A 33 -11.90 11.20 -0.56
N GLN A 34 -11.74 9.88 -0.61
CA GLN A 34 -10.70 9.21 0.16
C GLN A 34 -9.41 9.99 -0.15
N PRO A 35 -8.61 10.33 0.87
CA PRO A 35 -7.34 10.96 0.60
C PRO A 35 -6.63 10.16 -0.48
N GLU A 36 -5.91 10.85 -1.35
CA GLU A 36 -4.96 10.19 -2.22
C GLU A 36 -4.10 9.33 -1.27
N ARG A 37 -4.27 8.00 -1.32
CA ARG A 37 -3.71 7.12 -0.27
C ARG A 37 -2.19 7.10 -0.31
N TRP A 38 -1.61 7.76 -1.30
CA TRP A 38 -0.22 8.14 -1.32
C TRP A 38 -0.07 9.56 -0.75
N PRO A 39 0.52 9.72 0.45
CA PRO A 39 0.61 11.03 1.09
C PRO A 39 1.55 11.96 0.33
N ALA A 40 1.20 13.24 0.27
CA ALA A 40 1.97 14.26 -0.46
C ALA A 40 3.43 14.37 0.02
N ILE A 41 3.68 14.14 1.31
CA ILE A 41 5.03 14.13 1.90
C ILE A 41 5.92 13.00 1.34
N LEU A 42 5.35 12.01 0.67
CA LEU A 42 6.05 10.90 0.01
C LEU A 42 5.84 10.88 -1.51
N ALA A 43 5.33 11.95 -2.13
CA ALA A 43 4.98 11.97 -3.55
C ALA A 43 6.15 11.52 -4.46
N ASP A 44 7.36 11.96 -4.11
CA ASP A 44 8.61 11.65 -4.83
C ASP A 44 9.43 10.54 -4.15
N SER A 45 8.79 9.77 -3.26
CA SER A 45 9.32 8.55 -2.68
C SER A 45 8.67 7.31 -3.28
N THR A 46 9.40 6.20 -3.27
CA THR A 46 8.88 4.90 -3.66
C THR A 46 9.47 3.77 -2.82
N PHE A 47 8.68 2.72 -2.60
CA PHE A 47 9.21 1.43 -2.14
C PHE A 47 9.74 0.65 -3.34
N VAL A 48 10.88 -0.01 -3.19
CA VAL A 48 11.47 -0.88 -4.20
C VAL A 48 11.72 -2.24 -3.58
N TRP A 49 11.00 -3.26 -4.06
CA TRP A 49 11.09 -4.61 -3.54
C TRP A 49 11.97 -5.51 -4.40
N SER A 50 12.72 -6.37 -3.72
CA SER A 50 13.49 -7.46 -4.32
C SER A 50 13.44 -8.68 -3.40
N ALA A 51 13.86 -9.84 -3.89
CA ALA A 51 13.90 -11.06 -3.09
C ALA A 51 15.00 -12.01 -3.59
N GLU A 52 15.39 -12.94 -2.74
CA GLU A 52 16.26 -14.06 -3.12
C GLU A 52 15.60 -14.95 -4.20
N PRO A 53 16.39 -15.66 -5.03
CA PRO A 53 15.86 -16.54 -6.06
C PRO A 53 14.85 -17.57 -5.51
N GLY A 54 13.74 -17.74 -6.23
CA GLY A 54 12.66 -18.66 -5.84
C GLY A 54 11.60 -18.07 -4.91
N ILE A 55 11.75 -16.82 -4.48
CA ILE A 55 10.72 -16.07 -3.74
C ILE A 55 9.96 -15.17 -4.71
N ASP A 56 8.66 -15.37 -4.84
CA ASP A 56 7.79 -14.55 -5.69
C ASP A 56 7.19 -13.38 -4.90
N LEU A 57 7.47 -12.16 -5.37
CA LEU A 57 7.00 -10.91 -4.77
C LEU A 57 5.52 -10.61 -5.03
N LEU A 58 4.90 -11.32 -5.96
CA LEU A 58 3.54 -11.04 -6.43
C LEU A 58 2.50 -11.98 -5.81
N THR A 59 2.92 -12.99 -5.06
CA THR A 59 2.05 -13.99 -4.43
C THR A 59 2.13 -13.94 -2.91
N GLN A 60 1.17 -14.59 -2.25
CA GLN A 60 1.21 -14.76 -0.80
C GLN A 60 2.35 -15.71 -0.39
N PRO A 61 3.00 -15.51 0.76
CA PRO A 61 2.70 -14.50 1.80
C PRO A 61 3.30 -13.11 1.53
N ILE A 62 4.09 -12.95 0.47
CA ILE A 62 4.90 -11.74 0.29
C ILE A 62 4.03 -10.51 -0.01
N VAL A 63 2.91 -10.68 -0.68
CA VAL A 63 1.93 -9.60 -0.85
C VAL A 63 1.47 -9.02 0.49
N ALA A 64 1.11 -9.87 1.46
CA ALA A 64 0.72 -9.42 2.80
C ALA A 64 1.88 -8.73 3.54
N VAL A 65 3.10 -9.26 3.42
CA VAL A 65 4.31 -8.64 4.00
C VAL A 65 4.53 -7.23 3.43
N ARG A 66 4.44 -7.07 2.11
CA ARG A 66 4.60 -5.78 1.45
C ARG A 66 3.56 -4.78 1.93
N ALA A 67 2.29 -5.19 1.90
CA ALA A 67 1.18 -4.36 2.33
C ALA A 67 1.32 -3.92 3.80
N TYR A 68 1.75 -4.82 4.68
CA TYR A 68 1.99 -4.54 6.09
C TYR A 68 3.13 -3.51 6.28
N SER A 69 4.31 -3.79 5.71
CA SER A 69 5.48 -2.93 5.89
C SER A 69 5.27 -1.53 5.31
N GLU A 70 4.66 -1.42 4.14
CA GLU A 70 4.33 -0.13 3.53
C GLU A 70 3.28 0.62 4.37
N SER A 71 2.23 -0.03 4.84
CA SER A 71 1.20 0.59 5.68
C SER A 71 1.77 1.22 6.95
N LEU A 72 2.73 0.56 7.60
CA LEU A 72 3.40 1.09 8.78
C LEU A 72 4.12 2.39 8.48
N VAL A 73 4.95 2.40 7.43
CA VAL A 73 5.71 3.59 7.04
C VAL A 73 4.77 4.73 6.67
N LEU A 74 3.75 4.46 5.85
CA LEU A 74 2.78 5.47 5.42
C LEU A 74 2.04 6.09 6.63
N ALA A 75 1.56 5.26 7.56
CA ALA A 75 0.82 5.71 8.72
C ALA A 75 1.72 6.44 9.75
N GLU A 76 2.93 5.96 10.00
CA GLU A 76 3.89 6.60 10.92
C GLU A 76 4.35 7.96 10.39
N ILE A 77 4.68 8.06 9.10
CA ILE A 77 5.13 9.31 8.48
C ILE A 77 4.02 10.36 8.51
N THR A 78 2.78 9.96 8.26
CA THR A 78 1.63 10.88 8.20
C THR A 78 0.96 11.11 9.55
N GLY A 79 1.21 10.25 10.53
CA GLY A 79 0.51 10.24 11.81
C GLY A 79 -0.97 9.88 11.70
N SER A 80 -1.38 9.13 10.66
CA SER A 80 -2.78 8.73 10.47
C SER A 80 -2.95 7.30 9.97
N ASN A 81 -3.88 6.57 10.59
CA ASN A 81 -4.31 5.26 10.13
C ASN A 81 -5.11 5.29 8.82
N ASP A 82 -5.50 6.48 8.32
CA ASP A 82 -6.19 6.60 7.01
C ASP A 82 -5.32 6.12 5.83
N TYR A 83 -4.01 6.01 6.05
CA TYR A 83 -3.05 5.55 5.05
C TYR A 83 -2.74 4.04 5.15
N LEU A 84 -3.37 3.31 6.08
CA LEU A 84 -3.28 1.87 6.12
C LEU A 84 -3.89 1.25 4.84
N TYR A 85 -3.27 0.20 4.33
CA TYR A 85 -3.83 -0.52 3.19
C TYR A 85 -5.13 -1.23 3.57
N PRO A 86 -6.09 -1.36 2.63
CA PRO A 86 -7.32 -2.07 2.92
C PRO A 86 -7.03 -3.47 3.47
N GLY A 87 -7.75 -3.85 4.53
CA GLY A 87 -7.59 -5.14 5.21
C GLY A 87 -6.57 -5.16 6.35
N PHE A 88 -5.81 -4.08 6.58
CA PHE A 88 -4.85 -4.01 7.67
C PHE A 88 -5.49 -4.32 9.04
N ASP A 89 -6.62 -3.67 9.35
CA ASP A 89 -7.28 -3.76 10.66
C ASP A 89 -7.65 -5.18 11.07
N HIS A 90 -8.07 -6.02 10.11
CA HIS A 90 -8.30 -7.43 10.40
C HIS A 90 -7.00 -8.23 10.33
N ALA A 91 -6.13 -7.96 9.37
CA ALA A 91 -4.93 -8.75 9.16
C ALA A 91 -3.93 -8.67 10.32
N VAL A 92 -3.86 -7.55 11.03
CA VAL A 92 -2.83 -7.30 12.04
C VAL A 92 -3.39 -7.42 13.44
N LYS A 93 -2.81 -8.31 14.27
CA LYS A 93 -3.21 -8.41 15.69
C LYS A 93 -2.98 -7.06 16.39
N SER A 94 -4.04 -6.52 16.99
CA SER A 94 -4.03 -5.24 17.74
C SER A 94 -3.34 -5.37 19.10
N GLU A 95 -3.36 -6.56 19.67
CA GLU A 95 -2.73 -6.85 20.94
C GLU A 95 -1.28 -7.28 20.74
N LYS A 96 -0.42 -6.83 21.65
CA LYS A 96 0.96 -7.31 21.75
C LYS A 96 0.92 -8.82 22.03
N PRO A 97 1.71 -9.66 21.32
CA PRO A 97 1.84 -11.08 21.67
C PRO A 97 2.23 -11.25 23.15
N ALA A 98 1.62 -12.22 23.82
CA ALA A 98 1.80 -12.44 25.27
C ALA A 98 3.24 -12.84 25.65
N ASP A 99 3.98 -13.41 24.70
CA ASP A 99 5.36 -13.89 24.74
C ASP A 99 6.35 -12.81 24.25
N TYR A 100 6.22 -11.59 24.77
CA TYR A 100 7.01 -10.44 24.35
C TYR A 100 8.50 -10.62 24.71
N SER A 101 9.34 -10.91 23.71
CA SER A 101 10.79 -10.71 23.83
C SER A 101 11.12 -9.22 23.83
N HIS A 102 12.27 -8.80 24.37
CA HIS A 102 12.67 -7.38 24.32
C HIS A 102 12.83 -6.84 22.89
N TYR A 103 12.95 -7.73 21.90
CA TYR A 103 13.12 -7.43 20.48
C TYR A 103 11.81 -7.36 19.70
N SER A 104 10.69 -7.63 20.36
CA SER A 104 9.36 -7.54 19.75
C SER A 104 8.98 -6.08 19.53
N LEU A 105 8.63 -5.75 18.29
CA LEU A 105 8.16 -4.43 17.88
C LEU A 105 6.64 -4.38 17.91
N HIS A 106 6.09 -3.17 18.04
CA HIS A 106 4.66 -2.94 17.88
C HIS A 106 4.21 -3.37 16.48
N LEU A 107 3.05 -4.02 16.40
CA LEU A 107 2.46 -4.43 15.13
C LEU A 107 1.67 -3.30 14.45
N TRP A 108 1.23 -2.31 15.24
CA TRP A 108 0.52 -1.13 14.77
C TRP A 108 1.45 0.08 14.69
N PRO A 109 1.19 1.03 13.79
CA PRO A 109 2.02 2.22 13.62
C PRO A 109 1.99 3.13 14.86
N GLU A 110 3.12 3.76 15.16
CA GLU A 110 3.21 4.82 16.17
C GLU A 110 2.91 6.19 15.55
N LEU A 111 1.76 6.77 15.91
CA LEU A 111 1.24 7.98 15.24
C LEU A 111 1.67 9.29 15.90
N SER A 112 2.36 9.24 17.05
CA SER A 112 2.63 10.43 17.87
C SER A 112 3.62 11.42 17.25
N TYR A 113 4.36 11.02 16.20
CA TYR A 113 5.49 11.80 15.66
C TYR A 113 5.45 11.91 14.12
N PRO A 114 4.39 12.50 13.53
CA PRO A 114 4.32 12.69 12.08
C PRO A 114 5.47 13.56 11.56
N LYS A 115 5.97 13.20 10.38
CA LYS A 115 6.99 13.97 9.65
C LYS A 115 6.37 15.23 9.06
N LYS A 116 7.18 16.27 8.91
CA LYS A 116 6.76 17.57 8.35
C LYS A 116 7.43 17.91 7.02
N ASP A 117 8.63 17.40 6.81
CA ASP A 117 9.41 17.65 5.62
C ASP A 117 9.23 16.50 4.61
N PRO A 118 9.10 16.79 3.30
CA PRO A 118 9.02 15.75 2.28
C PRO A 118 10.19 14.78 2.32
N GLU A 119 9.89 13.49 2.16
CA GLU A 119 10.88 12.46 1.90
C GLU A 119 10.86 12.11 0.41
N VAL A 120 12.04 12.05 -0.20
CA VAL A 120 12.24 11.76 -1.62
C VAL A 120 13.17 10.56 -1.79
N GLY A 121 13.07 9.89 -2.94
CA GLY A 121 13.99 8.82 -3.34
C GLY A 121 13.38 7.43 -3.23
N SER A 122 14.16 6.44 -2.79
CA SER A 122 13.74 5.04 -2.76
C SER A 122 14.12 4.32 -1.48
N SER A 123 13.11 3.81 -0.78
CA SER A 123 13.27 2.82 0.29
C SER A 123 13.37 1.44 -0.34
N ARG A 124 14.50 0.76 -0.20
CA ARG A 124 14.66 -0.58 -0.77
C ARG A 124 14.40 -1.64 0.28
N GLN A 125 13.59 -2.63 -0.10
CA GLN A 125 13.17 -3.74 0.73
C GLN A 125 13.62 -5.03 0.03
N HIS A 126 14.19 -5.96 0.79
CA HIS A 126 14.68 -7.22 0.24
C HIS A 126 14.30 -8.42 1.08
N VAL A 127 13.55 -9.36 0.49
CA VAL A 127 13.14 -10.59 1.18
C VAL A 127 14.25 -11.63 1.07
N LEU A 128 14.87 -11.95 2.22
CA LEU A 128 15.97 -12.91 2.31
C LEU A 128 15.49 -14.36 2.42
N ARG A 129 14.41 -14.59 3.17
CA ARG A 129 13.93 -15.95 3.45
C ARG A 129 12.45 -15.97 3.77
N VAL A 130 11.78 -17.00 3.26
CA VAL A 130 10.45 -17.42 3.70
C VAL A 130 10.56 -18.84 4.21
N ALA A 131 10.02 -19.11 5.39
CA ALA A 131 9.88 -20.47 5.92
C ALA A 131 8.48 -20.67 6.48
N GLN A 132 7.87 -21.80 6.14
CA GLN A 132 6.52 -22.16 6.54
C GLN A 132 6.53 -23.55 7.19
N ASP A 133 5.87 -23.66 8.35
CA ASP A 133 5.58 -24.91 9.05
C ASP A 133 4.09 -24.93 9.40
N GLY A 134 3.32 -25.74 8.67
CA GLY A 134 1.86 -25.71 8.76
C GLY A 134 1.30 -24.32 8.43
N GLN A 135 0.66 -23.69 9.43
CA GLN A 135 0.14 -22.32 9.31
C GLN A 135 1.15 -21.26 9.76
N ASP A 136 2.22 -21.63 10.46
CA ASP A 136 3.20 -20.68 10.93
C ASP A 136 4.15 -20.30 9.81
N VAL A 137 4.21 -19.02 9.50
CA VAL A 137 5.07 -18.47 8.45
C VAL A 137 6.01 -17.44 9.03
N SER A 138 7.28 -17.53 8.65
CA SER A 138 8.32 -16.57 9.02
C SER A 138 8.96 -15.99 7.77
N VAL A 139 9.11 -14.67 7.77
CA VAL A 139 9.75 -13.92 6.68
C VAL A 139 10.87 -13.07 7.25
N VAL A 140 12.08 -13.25 6.74
CA VAL A 140 13.24 -12.41 7.05
C VAL A 140 13.43 -11.44 5.89
N MET A 141 13.48 -10.15 6.20
CA MET A 141 13.71 -9.11 5.21
C MET A 141 14.71 -8.06 5.69
N CYS A 142 15.38 -7.44 4.73
CA CYS A 142 16.23 -6.27 4.94
C CYS A 142 15.53 -5.00 4.48
N THR A 143 15.79 -3.91 5.18
CA THR A 143 15.39 -2.55 4.80
C THR A 143 16.64 -1.72 4.54
N TRP A 144 16.61 -0.90 3.50
CA TRP A 144 17.71 -0.04 3.09
C TRP A 144 17.16 1.35 2.79
N ASP A 145 17.38 2.27 3.73
CA ASP A 145 16.79 3.60 3.68
C ASP A 145 17.80 4.70 3.29
N TRP A 146 19.06 4.32 3.06
CA TRP A 146 20.12 5.22 2.51
C TRP A 146 19.82 5.78 1.12
N GLY A 147 18.82 5.25 0.42
CA GLY A 147 18.29 5.80 -0.84
C GLY A 147 17.25 6.90 -0.67
N LEU A 148 16.91 7.27 0.58
CA LEU A 148 15.97 8.32 0.92
C LEU A 148 16.69 9.58 1.40
N ALA A 149 16.06 10.73 1.17
CA ALA A 149 16.49 12.01 1.72
C ALA A 149 15.27 12.85 2.13
N VAL A 150 15.48 13.73 3.10
CA VAL A 150 14.54 14.79 3.44
C VAL A 150 14.83 16.00 2.57
N GLU A 151 13.85 16.48 1.80
CA GLU A 151 13.94 17.76 1.10
C GLU A 151 13.62 18.90 2.07
N LYS A 152 14.52 19.87 2.19
CA LYS A 152 14.35 21.04 3.06
C LYS A 152 13.73 22.20 2.29
N PRO A 153 13.08 23.16 2.98
CA PRO A 153 12.54 24.36 2.33
C PRO A 153 13.56 25.19 1.52
N SER A 154 14.86 25.01 1.79
CA SER A 154 15.94 25.62 1.01
C SER A 154 16.22 24.94 -0.33
N GLY A 155 15.56 23.82 -0.66
CA GLY A 155 15.86 22.95 -1.80
C GLY A 155 17.09 22.06 -1.60
N LEU A 156 17.67 22.04 -0.39
CA LEU A 156 18.77 21.15 -0.02
C LEU A 156 18.22 19.82 0.52
N TYR A 157 18.97 18.75 0.30
CA TYR A 157 18.64 17.42 0.78
C TYR A 157 19.45 17.09 2.04
N ALA A 158 18.80 16.48 3.02
CA ALA A 158 19.42 15.94 4.22
C ALA A 158 19.16 14.44 4.32
N THR A 159 20.08 13.69 4.93
CA THR A 159 19.83 12.29 5.26
C THR A 159 18.66 12.17 6.24
N LEU A 160 17.96 11.03 6.22
CA LEU A 160 16.95 10.73 7.22
C LEU A 160 17.62 10.70 8.61
N GLY A 161 17.25 11.67 9.46
CA GLY A 161 17.60 11.82 10.87
C GLY A 161 18.90 11.15 11.37
N SER A 162 20.05 11.84 11.31
CA SER A 162 21.25 11.36 12.02
C SER A 162 21.35 11.94 13.44
N TRP A 163 20.55 11.41 14.39
CA TRP A 163 20.92 11.48 15.82
C TRP A 163 21.84 10.32 16.24
N ARG A 164 22.08 9.37 15.33
CA ARG A 164 22.99 8.23 15.52
C ARG A 164 24.30 8.45 14.76
N PRO A 165 25.43 7.88 15.21
CA PRO A 165 26.67 7.84 14.44
C PRO A 165 26.42 7.24 13.05
N PRO A 166 27.33 7.46 12.07
CA PRO A 166 27.19 6.94 10.72
C PRO A 166 26.81 5.45 10.74
N SER A 167 25.58 5.14 10.30
CA SER A 167 25.11 3.78 10.11
C SER A 167 24.98 3.53 8.62
N ALA A 168 25.09 2.27 8.20
CA ALA A 168 24.81 1.88 6.81
C ALA A 168 23.31 1.96 6.47
N ASP A 169 22.47 2.33 7.45
CA ASP A 169 21.00 2.38 7.37
C ASP A 169 20.39 1.10 6.77
N ILE A 170 20.95 -0.04 7.21
CA ILE A 170 20.50 -1.38 6.87
C ILE A 170 19.82 -1.98 8.10
N GLY A 171 18.51 -2.18 8.01
CA GLY A 171 17.73 -2.91 9.00
C GLY A 171 17.53 -4.36 8.59
N VAL A 172 17.41 -5.25 9.58
CA VAL A 172 16.86 -6.60 9.38
C VAL A 172 15.57 -6.69 10.18
N GLN A 173 14.57 -7.35 9.65
CA GLN A 173 13.32 -7.63 10.34
C GLN A 173 12.91 -9.08 10.14
N LEU A 174 12.39 -9.67 11.22
CA LEU A 174 11.70 -10.95 11.18
C LEU A 174 10.21 -10.69 11.38
N LEU A 175 9.41 -11.04 10.38
CA LEU A 175 7.95 -11.03 10.44
C LEU A 175 7.44 -12.45 10.68
N ARG A 176 6.43 -12.57 11.55
CA ARG A 176 5.68 -13.80 11.76
C ARG A 176 4.25 -13.61 11.27
N LEU A 177 3.77 -14.58 10.50
CA LEU A 177 2.45 -14.60 9.91
C LEU A 177 1.76 -15.93 10.22
N GLU A 178 0.43 -15.91 10.26
CA GLU A 178 -0.40 -17.11 10.25
C GLU A 178 -1.05 -17.24 8.86
N ALA A 179 -0.84 -18.38 8.20
CA ALA A 179 -1.47 -18.72 6.94
C ALA A 179 -2.95 -19.11 7.15
N PRO A 180 -3.83 -18.88 6.16
CA PRO A 180 -5.23 -19.26 6.24
C PRO A 180 -5.43 -20.74 6.56
N ALA A 181 -6.42 -21.05 7.40
CA ALA A 181 -6.79 -22.43 7.71
C ALA A 181 -7.50 -23.07 6.50
N GLY A 182 -7.15 -24.32 6.20
CA GLY A 182 -7.74 -25.09 5.10
C GLY A 182 -6.82 -25.20 3.89
N SER A 183 -6.98 -26.30 3.15
CA SER A 183 -6.29 -26.54 1.88
C SER A 183 -7.32 -26.66 0.75
N PRO A 184 -7.13 -25.98 -0.39
CA PRO A 184 -6.03 -25.05 -0.69
C PRO A 184 -6.22 -23.69 0.01
N VAL A 185 -5.11 -22.99 0.26
CA VAL A 185 -5.13 -21.59 0.67
C VAL A 185 -5.91 -20.79 -0.38
N PRO A 186 -6.88 -19.93 -0.01
CA PRO A 186 -7.64 -19.15 -0.97
C PRO A 186 -6.69 -18.38 -1.89
N ASP A 187 -6.78 -18.66 -3.18
CA ASP A 187 -5.89 -18.08 -4.17
C ASP A 187 -6.19 -16.58 -4.29
N THR A 188 -5.26 -15.75 -3.82
CA THR A 188 -5.33 -14.32 -4.04
C THR A 188 -4.61 -14.05 -5.35
N PRO A 189 -5.26 -13.45 -6.36
CA PRO A 189 -4.63 -13.27 -7.65
C PRO A 189 -3.31 -12.49 -7.51
N PRO A 190 -2.26 -12.87 -8.26
CA PRO A 190 -0.97 -12.20 -8.18
C PRO A 190 -1.09 -10.68 -8.31
N GLN A 191 -0.48 -9.94 -7.40
CA GLN A 191 -0.61 -8.49 -7.35
C GLN A 191 0.31 -7.83 -8.38
N LYS A 192 -0.27 -7.34 -9.47
CA LYS A 192 0.45 -6.62 -10.53
C LYS A 192 -0.41 -5.47 -11.06
N GLY A 193 0.20 -4.32 -11.29
CA GLY A 193 -0.49 -3.17 -11.89
C GLY A 193 0.34 -1.89 -11.78
N PRO A 194 -0.17 -0.79 -12.35
CA PRO A 194 0.50 0.52 -12.32
C PRO A 194 0.25 1.29 -11.01
N SER A 195 -0.68 0.82 -10.16
CA SER A 195 -0.96 1.47 -8.87
C SER A 195 0.25 1.37 -7.95
N ARG A 196 0.61 2.48 -7.30
CA ARG A 196 1.69 2.52 -6.30
C ARG A 196 1.31 1.82 -4.99
N TYR A 197 0.02 1.73 -4.70
CA TYR A 197 -0.52 1.20 -3.45
C TYR A 197 -1.68 0.24 -3.72
N ALA A 198 -1.98 -0.61 -2.73
CA ALA A 198 -3.10 -1.53 -2.80
C ALA A 198 -4.44 -0.78 -2.73
N LEU A 199 -5.32 -1.02 -3.71
CA LEU A 199 -6.67 -0.43 -3.76
C LEU A 199 -7.73 -1.30 -3.09
N THR A 200 -7.44 -2.58 -2.91
CA THR A 200 -8.33 -3.59 -2.34
C THR A 200 -7.63 -4.31 -1.19
N ASP A 201 -8.38 -5.13 -0.46
CA ASP A 201 -7.80 -6.02 0.53
C ASP A 201 -6.88 -7.03 -0.16
N VAL A 202 -5.59 -6.95 0.16
CA VAL A 202 -4.54 -7.84 -0.33
C VAL A 202 -3.99 -8.77 0.76
N PHE A 203 -4.48 -8.64 2.00
CA PHE A 203 -4.16 -9.55 3.09
C PHE A 203 -5.04 -10.80 3.03
N GLY A 204 -6.31 -10.64 2.65
CA GLY A 204 -7.27 -11.72 2.64
C GLY A 204 -7.38 -12.37 4.03
N GLN A 205 -7.10 -13.67 4.11
CA GLN A 205 -7.17 -14.40 5.37
C GLN A 205 -5.83 -14.51 6.12
N TRP A 206 -4.74 -13.99 5.56
CA TRP A 206 -3.43 -13.97 6.21
C TRP A 206 -3.43 -13.04 7.42
N ARG A 207 -2.70 -13.42 8.48
CA ARG A 207 -2.57 -12.60 9.68
C ARG A 207 -1.12 -12.26 9.97
N ILE A 208 -0.84 -11.01 10.34
CA ILE A 208 0.45 -10.57 10.87
C ILE A 208 0.39 -10.69 12.39
N VAL A 209 1.30 -11.48 12.95
CA VAL A 209 1.25 -11.87 14.37
C VAL A 209 2.54 -11.60 15.13
N GLY A 210 3.61 -11.20 14.43
CA GLY A 210 4.87 -10.84 15.07
C GLY A 210 5.75 -9.99 14.16
N ARG A 211 6.48 -9.06 14.79
CA ARG A 211 7.52 -8.24 14.15
C ARG A 211 8.67 -8.13 15.14
N LEU A 212 9.87 -8.49 14.70
CA LEU A 212 11.06 -8.56 15.54
C LEU A 212 12.22 -7.83 14.83
N SER A 213 12.98 -7.04 15.58
CA SER A 213 14.28 -6.52 15.13
C SER A 213 15.42 -7.44 15.60
N PRO A 214 16.59 -7.46 14.93
CA PRO A 214 17.76 -8.16 15.43
C PRO A 214 18.18 -7.61 16.80
N GLU A 215 18.86 -8.46 17.55
CA GLU A 215 19.56 -8.12 18.78
C GLU A 215 20.53 -6.95 18.57
N LEU A 216 20.31 -5.80 19.22
CA LEU A 216 21.38 -4.84 19.51
C LEU A 216 22.21 -5.36 20.70
N GLY A 217 22.76 -6.56 20.55
CA GLY A 217 23.58 -7.23 21.56
C GLY A 217 24.79 -7.89 20.90
N HIS A 218 25.96 -7.30 21.11
CA HIS A 218 27.29 -7.91 20.90
C HIS A 218 27.76 -8.14 19.45
N LEU A 219 27.87 -7.05 18.68
CA LEU A 219 29.05 -6.89 17.82
C LEU A 219 30.07 -6.01 18.56
N ALA A 220 30.83 -6.65 19.44
CA ALA A 220 32.09 -6.16 20.00
C ALA A 220 33.05 -7.34 20.05
#